data_AF-A0A4R6V9J1-F1
#
_entry.id   AF-A0A4R6V9J1-F1
#
_cell.length_a   1.000
_cell.length_b   1.000
_cell.length_c   1.000
_cell.angle_alpha   90.00
_cell.angle_beta   90.00
_cell.angle_gamma   90.00
#
_symmetry.space_group_name_H-M   'P 1'
#
loop_
_entity.id
_entity.type
_entity.pdbx_description
1 polymer ?
#
loop_
_entity_poly.entity_id
_entity_poly.type
_entity_poly.pdbx_seq_one_letter_code
_entity_poly.pdbx_strand_id
1 'polypeptide(L)'
;MRRLLPLVATVVVGLLVLAGCGTGPQRAGAAAIVGNTVIPIDEIQNNLRTAVPDLRIAVDQQAAQQGIAPGAPIPPQLLAQESRRLVTVRVLHELIAEQSRRDGIVVAPQRVDAALARAGGAEAAAAGSGFDPATIRGLVADQLAAGDIGREVFDRLSVTIDYATAPDRASAEALARQVAADPSRASQLFGQGRQGANGLTLRPGQDQGGGIRSSASSLLFGLPAGTVTITPGGSSQAGGGQDPAAGPWSVIHVRERTLDAPPPGPGITPASAVDDDTMFGFGLRQLQPLALEQGVTVSPRYGAWDPTQLDVVDNPGAVGVVTPVRTPAP
;
A
#
# COMPACT_ATOMS: atom_id res chain seq x y z
N MET A 1 65.05 31.41 36.25
CA MET A 1 65.35 29.96 36.24
C MET A 1 64.15 29.21 35.66
N ARG A 2 64.42 28.16 34.90
CA ARG A 2 63.58 27.47 33.89
C ARG A 2 62.24 26.89 34.39
N ARG A 3 61.24 26.99 33.50
CA ARG A 3 59.99 26.20 33.44
C ARG A 3 60.29 24.70 33.24
N LEU A 4 59.38 23.80 33.67
CA LEU A 4 59.04 22.45 33.15
C LEU A 4 57.99 21.84 34.12
N LEU A 5 56.68 21.77 33.81
CA LEU A 5 55.90 20.85 32.95
C LEU A 5 55.06 19.87 33.84
N PRO A 6 53.72 19.84 33.75
CA PRO A 6 52.91 18.85 34.44
C PRO A 6 52.76 17.55 33.61
N LEU A 7 52.83 16.42 34.31
CA LEU A 7 52.71 15.07 33.76
C LEU A 7 51.24 14.76 33.42
N VAL A 8 50.97 14.52 32.14
CA VAL A 8 49.68 14.06 31.60
C VAL A 8 49.55 12.57 31.87
N ALA A 9 48.54 12.17 32.65
CA ALA A 9 48.12 10.77 32.78
C ALA A 9 46.89 10.55 31.89
N THR A 10 47.12 9.99 30.71
CA THR A 10 46.09 9.63 29.73
C THR A 10 45.41 8.33 30.15
N VAL A 11 44.20 8.42 30.71
CA VAL A 11 43.32 7.25 30.88
C VAL A 11 42.57 7.05 29.56
N VAL A 12 42.98 6.05 28.78
CA VAL A 12 42.25 5.58 27.60
C VAL A 12 41.08 4.71 28.09
N VAL A 13 39.90 5.32 28.24
CA VAL A 13 38.64 4.55 28.36
C VAL A 13 38.16 4.27 26.93
N GLY A 14 38.39 3.05 26.47
CA GLY A 14 37.80 2.53 25.24
C GLY A 14 36.28 2.39 25.41
N LEU A 15 35.52 3.32 24.84
CA LEU A 15 34.09 3.16 24.61
C LEU A 15 33.91 2.12 23.50
N LEU A 16 33.64 0.88 23.92
CA LEU A 16 32.97 -0.14 23.13
C LEU A 16 31.60 0.40 22.71
N VAL A 17 31.55 1.07 21.56
CA VAL A 17 30.30 1.39 20.90
C VAL A 17 29.78 0.07 20.32
N LEU A 18 28.85 -0.54 21.06
CA LEU A 18 27.92 -1.50 20.50
C LEU A 18 27.29 -0.85 19.26
N ALA A 19 27.57 -1.42 18.09
CA ALA A 19 26.88 -1.12 16.86
C ALA A 19 25.40 -1.50 17.01
N GLY A 20 24.61 -0.59 17.56
CA GLY A 20 23.16 -0.63 17.50
C GLY A 20 22.74 -0.32 16.08
N CYS A 21 22.37 -1.35 15.32
CA CYS A 21 21.72 -1.20 14.03
C CYS A 21 20.40 -0.42 14.20
N GLY A 22 20.36 0.83 13.72
CA GLY A 22 19.12 1.43 13.21
C GLY A 22 18.48 2.58 14.00
N THR A 23 19.21 3.51 14.61
CA THR A 23 18.60 4.67 15.28
C THR A 23 19.21 6.01 14.84
N GLY A 24 18.76 6.52 13.69
CA GLY A 24 18.82 7.96 13.44
C GLY A 24 17.73 8.69 14.24
N PRO A 25 17.96 9.94 14.71
CA PRO A 25 17.00 10.69 15.52
C PRO A 25 15.63 10.88 14.85
N GLN A 26 15.57 10.88 13.51
CA GLN A 26 14.32 11.00 12.74
C GLN A 26 13.39 9.77 12.84
N ARG A 27 13.88 8.61 13.31
CA ARG A 27 13.05 7.41 13.49
C ARG A 27 12.37 7.36 14.86
N ALA A 28 12.91 8.07 15.85
CA ALA A 28 12.30 8.17 17.17
C ALA A 28 11.09 9.10 17.07
N GLY A 29 9.87 8.54 17.08
CA GLY A 29 8.63 9.31 16.95
C GLY A 29 7.92 9.19 15.60
N ALA A 30 8.47 8.44 14.64
CA ALA A 30 7.83 8.20 13.36
C ALA A 30 6.81 7.06 13.44
N ALA A 31 5.61 7.28 12.90
CA ALA A 31 4.64 6.22 12.62
C ALA A 31 4.95 5.54 11.29
N ALA A 32 5.32 6.34 10.29
CA ALA A 32 5.82 5.88 9.00
C ALA A 32 6.79 6.90 8.39
N ILE A 33 7.56 6.47 7.40
CA ILE A 33 8.45 7.31 6.61
C ILE A 33 8.20 6.98 5.14
N VAL A 34 7.96 8.00 4.32
CA VAL A 34 7.77 7.90 2.87
C VAL A 34 8.88 8.73 2.22
N GLY A 35 9.91 8.07 1.69
CA GLY A 35 11.11 8.76 1.20
C GLY A 35 11.78 9.57 2.31
N ASN A 36 11.74 10.89 2.17
CA ASN A 36 12.29 11.83 3.14
C ASN A 36 11.21 12.44 4.08
N THR A 37 9.93 12.11 3.88
CA THR A 37 8.83 12.62 4.69
C THR A 37 8.59 11.72 5.90
N VAL A 38 8.59 12.32 7.09
CA VAL A 38 8.28 11.63 8.35
C VAL A 38 6.81 11.87 8.70
N ILE A 39 6.06 10.79 8.90
CA ILE A 39 4.71 10.83 9.45
C ILE A 39 4.83 10.63 10.97
N PRO A 40 4.51 11.65 11.80
CA PRO A 40 4.72 11.56 13.23
C PRO A 40 3.64 10.72 13.93
N ILE A 41 4.04 10.03 15.01
CA ILE A 41 3.12 9.26 15.86
C ILE A 41 2.00 10.13 16.42
N ASP A 42 2.31 11.36 16.82
CA ASP A 42 1.33 12.25 17.46
C ASP A 42 0.15 12.57 16.55
N GLU A 43 0.39 12.66 15.24
CA GLU A 43 -0.69 12.83 14.25
C GLU A 43 -1.63 11.63 14.23
N ILE A 44 -1.09 10.41 14.19
CA ILE A 44 -1.89 9.18 14.23
C ILE A 44 -2.67 9.08 15.55
N GLN A 45 -2.05 9.46 16.68
CA GLN A 45 -2.73 9.46 17.98
C GLN A 45 -3.82 10.52 18.08
N ASN A 46 -3.64 11.69 17.45
CA ASN A 46 -4.66 12.72 17.38
C ASN A 46 -5.86 12.24 16.55
N ASN A 47 -5.61 11.68 15.36
CA ASN A 47 -6.67 11.15 14.50
C ASN A 47 -7.41 9.98 15.16
N LEU A 48 -6.69 9.10 15.86
CA LEU A 48 -7.33 8.02 16.62
C LEU A 48 -8.25 8.56 17.73
N ARG A 49 -7.84 9.62 18.44
CA ARG A 49 -8.69 10.27 19.44
C ARG A 49 -9.97 10.86 18.83
N THR A 50 -9.88 11.42 17.63
CA THR A 50 -11.05 11.86 16.84
C THR A 50 -11.94 10.69 16.43
N ALA A 51 -11.37 9.53 16.12
CA ALA A 51 -12.12 8.34 15.70
C ALA A 51 -12.79 7.56 16.85
N VAL A 52 -12.30 7.68 18.09
CA VAL A 52 -12.80 6.91 19.24
C VAL A 52 -14.32 7.02 19.47
N PRO A 53 -14.97 8.19 19.38
CA PRO A 53 -16.42 8.31 19.49
C PRO A 53 -17.18 7.49 18.43
N ASP A 54 -16.72 7.52 17.17
CA ASP A 54 -17.34 6.75 16.09
C ASP A 54 -17.14 5.24 16.28
N LEU A 55 -15.93 4.83 16.68
CA LEU A 55 -15.65 3.44 17.04
C LEU A 55 -16.54 2.95 18.20
N ARG A 56 -16.80 3.81 19.19
CA ARG A 56 -17.71 3.49 20.30
C ARG A 56 -19.11 3.20 19.78
N ILE A 57 -19.63 4.05 18.91
CA ILE A 57 -20.96 3.88 18.30
C ILE A 57 -21.01 2.56 17.54
N ALA A 58 -20.00 2.23 16.74
CA ALA A 58 -19.94 0.97 15.99
C ALA A 58 -19.92 -0.25 16.93
N VAL A 59 -19.15 -0.20 18.01
CA VAL A 59 -19.10 -1.27 19.03
C VAL A 59 -20.45 -1.44 19.71
N ASP A 60 -21.09 -0.35 20.12
CA ASP A 60 -22.40 -0.41 20.80
C ASP A 60 -23.50 -0.92 19.86
N GLN A 61 -23.47 -0.56 18.56
CA GLN A 61 -24.38 -1.08 17.56
C GLN A 61 -24.21 -2.59 17.35
N GLN A 62 -22.96 -3.08 17.27
CA GLN A 62 -22.68 -4.50 17.16
C GLN A 62 -23.09 -5.26 18.43
N ALA A 63 -22.84 -4.68 19.61
CA ALA A 63 -23.24 -5.24 20.90
C ALA A 63 -24.78 -5.36 21.00
N ALA A 64 -25.51 -4.33 20.55
CA ALA A 64 -26.97 -4.33 20.54
C ALA A 64 -27.54 -5.45 19.64
N GLN A 65 -26.92 -5.73 18.50
CA GLN A 65 -27.30 -6.87 17.63
C GLN A 65 -27.12 -8.22 18.32
N GLN A 66 -26.29 -8.28 19.37
CA GLN A 66 -26.04 -9.47 20.19
C GLN A 66 -26.79 -9.44 21.54
N GLY A 67 -27.67 -8.46 21.76
CA GLY A 67 -28.43 -8.31 23.01
C GLY A 67 -27.60 -7.82 24.20
N ILE A 68 -26.41 -7.25 23.95
CA ILE A 68 -25.49 -6.74 24.97
C ILE A 68 -25.76 -5.24 25.18
N ALA A 69 -25.76 -4.80 26.44
CA ALA A 69 -25.97 -3.39 26.80
C ALA A 69 -24.80 -2.50 26.31
N PRO A 70 -25.07 -1.22 25.97
CA PRO A 70 -24.03 -0.29 25.51
C PRO A 70 -23.00 0.03 26.61
N GLY A 71 -21.82 0.48 26.20
CA GLY A 71 -20.75 0.92 27.10
C GLY A 71 -19.62 -0.09 27.33
N ALA A 72 -19.61 -1.21 26.61
CA ALA A 72 -18.51 -2.17 26.62
C ALA A 72 -17.22 -1.51 26.09
N PRO A 73 -16.02 -1.69 26.70
CA PRO A 73 -14.76 -1.09 26.23
C PRO A 73 -14.46 -1.37 24.74
N ILE A 74 -13.79 -0.44 24.05
CA ILE A 74 -13.35 -0.67 22.67
C ILE A 74 -12.31 -1.80 22.69
N PRO A 75 -12.48 -2.88 21.92
CA PRO A 75 -11.50 -3.96 21.88
C PRO A 75 -10.12 -3.44 21.44
N PRO A 76 -9.02 -3.85 22.08
CA PRO A 76 -7.67 -3.44 21.68
C PRO A 76 -7.34 -3.75 20.21
N GLN A 77 -7.91 -4.84 19.67
CA GLN A 77 -7.73 -5.22 18.27
C GLN A 77 -8.34 -4.19 17.32
N LEU A 78 -9.50 -3.62 17.67
CA LEU A 78 -10.17 -2.60 16.86
C LEU A 78 -9.38 -1.29 16.86
N LEU A 79 -8.83 -0.89 18.02
CA LEU A 79 -7.93 0.28 18.09
C LEU A 79 -6.66 0.08 17.27
N ALA A 80 -6.10 -1.14 17.27
CA ALA A 80 -4.92 -1.47 16.47
C ALA A 80 -5.23 -1.46 14.97
N GLN A 81 -6.40 -1.99 14.57
CA GLN A 81 -6.87 -1.95 13.18
C GLN A 81 -7.07 -0.52 12.71
N GLU A 82 -7.72 0.32 13.50
CA GLU A 82 -7.94 1.72 13.17
C GLU A 82 -6.61 2.48 13.08
N SER A 83 -5.68 2.22 14.00
CA SER A 83 -4.34 2.81 13.96
C SER A 83 -3.59 2.46 12.66
N ARG A 84 -3.67 1.22 12.19
CA ARG A 84 -3.10 0.82 10.88
C ARG A 84 -3.76 1.55 9.73
N ARG A 85 -5.10 1.59 9.71
CA ARG A 85 -5.87 2.32 8.69
C ARG A 85 -5.43 3.79 8.60
N LEU A 86 -5.27 4.46 9.74
CA LEU A 86 -4.82 5.85 9.80
C LEU A 86 -3.40 6.03 9.27
N VAL A 87 -2.48 5.11 9.58
CA VAL A 87 -1.13 5.11 8.99
C VAL A 87 -1.18 4.91 7.48
N THR A 88 -1.96 3.93 7.00
CA THR A 88 -2.15 3.68 5.56
C THR A 88 -2.66 4.92 4.85
N VAL A 89 -3.73 5.54 5.36
CA VAL A 89 -4.31 6.77 4.77
C VAL A 89 -3.25 7.87 4.68
N ARG A 90 -2.44 8.06 5.73
CA ARG A 90 -1.42 9.11 5.69
C ARG A 90 -0.25 8.78 4.75
N VAL A 91 0.16 7.52 4.65
CA VAL A 91 1.16 7.10 3.65
C VAL A 91 0.63 7.33 2.23
N LEU A 92 -0.63 6.97 1.96
CA LEU A 92 -1.26 7.19 0.66
C LEU A 92 -1.37 8.68 0.33
N HIS A 93 -1.70 9.54 1.30
CA HIS A 93 -1.71 10.99 1.13
C HIS A 93 -0.35 11.50 0.60
N GLU A 94 0.76 11.10 1.23
CA GLU A 94 2.10 11.51 0.79
C GLU A 94 2.43 10.99 -0.63
N LEU A 95 2.06 9.75 -0.94
CA LEU A 95 2.28 9.16 -2.26
C LEU A 95 1.43 9.85 -3.34
N ILE A 96 0.16 10.17 -3.05
CA ILE A 96 -0.73 10.90 -3.97
C ILE A 96 -0.21 12.31 -4.21
N ALA A 97 0.22 13.02 -3.16
CA ALA A 97 0.77 14.35 -3.28
C ALA A 97 2.05 14.37 -4.13
N GLU A 98 2.95 13.41 -3.91
CA GLU A 98 4.19 13.29 -4.70
C GLU A 98 3.91 12.91 -6.16
N GLN A 99 3.02 11.94 -6.41
CA GLN A 99 2.65 11.57 -7.78
C GLN A 99 1.96 12.72 -8.51
N SER A 100 1.01 13.40 -7.85
CA SER A 100 0.32 14.56 -8.42
C SER A 100 1.30 15.67 -8.79
N ARG A 101 2.33 15.89 -7.95
CA ARG A 101 3.41 16.86 -8.24
C ARG A 101 4.24 16.46 -9.46
N ARG A 102 4.51 15.16 -9.66
CA ARG A 102 5.25 14.65 -10.84
C ARG A 102 4.44 14.81 -12.12
N ASP A 103 3.14 14.56 -12.04
CA ASP A 103 2.23 14.56 -13.19
C ASP A 103 1.63 15.95 -13.49
N GLY A 104 1.78 16.91 -12.57
CA GLY A 104 1.17 18.24 -12.70
C GLY A 104 -0.34 18.25 -12.44
N ILE A 105 -0.83 17.26 -11.69
CA ILE A 105 -2.24 17.13 -11.32
C ILE A 105 -2.56 18.14 -10.21
N VAL A 106 -3.57 18.96 -10.44
CA VAL A 106 -4.05 19.97 -9.48
C VAL A 106 -5.56 19.83 -9.31
N VAL A 107 -5.99 19.50 -8.10
CA VAL A 107 -7.41 19.44 -7.75
C VAL A 107 -7.90 20.83 -7.35
N ALA A 108 -8.74 21.43 -8.19
CA ALA A 108 -9.33 22.73 -7.90
C ALA A 108 -10.24 22.66 -6.65
N PRO A 109 -10.19 23.65 -5.73
CA PRO A 109 -11.02 23.66 -4.52
C PRO A 109 -12.52 23.48 -4.79
N GLN A 110 -13.01 24.01 -5.92
CA GLN A 110 -14.42 23.91 -6.31
C GLN A 110 -14.85 22.47 -6.63
N ARG A 111 -13.94 21.61 -7.11
CA ARG A 111 -14.22 20.19 -7.33
C ARG A 111 -14.40 19.47 -5.99
N VAL A 112 -13.60 19.83 -4.99
CA VAL A 112 -13.72 19.32 -3.63
C VAL A 112 -15.05 19.76 -3.02
N ASP A 113 -15.40 21.05 -3.14
CA ASP A 113 -16.68 21.58 -2.67
C ASP A 113 -17.87 20.87 -3.32
N ALA A 114 -17.83 20.65 -4.63
CA ALA A 114 -18.89 19.94 -5.35
C ALA A 114 -19.00 18.48 -4.91
N ALA A 115 -17.88 17.80 -4.66
CA ALA A 115 -17.88 16.42 -4.16
C ALA A 115 -18.47 16.34 -2.75
N LEU A 116 -18.06 17.24 -1.84
CA LEU A 116 -18.61 17.32 -0.49
C LEU A 116 -20.10 17.67 -0.49
N ALA A 117 -20.54 18.57 -1.36
CA ALA A 117 -21.95 18.94 -1.47
C ALA A 117 -22.84 17.74 -1.84
N ARG A 118 -22.35 16.81 -2.68
CA ARG A 118 -23.07 15.57 -3.00
C ARG A 118 -23.20 14.64 -1.80
N ALA A 119 -22.27 14.72 -0.84
CA ALA A 119 -22.32 13.99 0.42
C ALA A 119 -23.11 14.72 1.53
N GLY A 120 -23.70 15.87 1.24
CA GLY A 120 -24.44 16.69 2.22
C GLY A 120 -23.59 17.67 3.02
N GLY A 121 -22.33 17.91 2.61
CA GLY A 121 -21.39 18.81 3.28
C GLY A 121 -20.24 18.06 3.96
N ALA A 122 -19.26 18.82 4.47
CA ALA A 122 -18.07 18.25 5.12
C ALA A 122 -18.42 17.57 6.46
N GLU A 123 -19.37 18.12 7.20
CA GLU A 123 -19.85 17.56 8.47
C GLU A 123 -20.57 16.23 8.25
N ALA A 124 -21.43 16.15 7.24
CA ALA A 124 -22.13 14.93 6.89
C ALA A 124 -21.16 13.84 6.41
N ALA A 125 -20.16 14.21 5.60
CA ALA A 125 -19.12 13.30 5.15
C ALA A 125 -18.18 12.85 6.29
N ALA A 126 -17.98 13.68 7.31
CA ALA A 126 -17.17 13.35 8.48
C ALA A 126 -17.86 12.40 9.47
N ALA A 127 -19.19 12.44 9.54
CA ALA A 127 -19.95 11.63 10.49
C ALA A 127 -19.69 10.12 10.30
N GLY A 128 -19.18 9.45 11.33
CA GLY A 128 -18.90 8.00 11.30
C GLY A 128 -17.63 7.60 10.53
N SER A 129 -16.86 8.57 10.02
CA SER A 129 -15.63 8.33 9.25
C SER A 129 -14.37 8.19 10.12
N GLY A 130 -14.46 8.62 11.38
CA GLY A 130 -13.33 8.76 12.30
C GLY A 130 -12.43 9.97 12.04
N PHE A 131 -12.85 10.91 11.18
CA PHE A 131 -12.10 12.12 10.83
C PHE A 131 -12.92 13.39 11.10
N ASP A 132 -12.23 14.51 11.32
CA ASP A 132 -12.87 15.82 11.39
C ASP A 132 -13.20 16.38 9.98
N PRO A 133 -14.08 17.40 9.88
CA PRO A 133 -14.48 17.96 8.58
C PRO A 133 -13.31 18.53 7.75
N ALA A 134 -12.28 19.07 8.40
CA ALA A 134 -11.12 19.62 7.69
C ALA A 134 -10.27 18.51 7.06
N THR A 135 -10.07 17.42 7.79
CA THR A 135 -9.37 16.22 7.33
C THR A 135 -10.13 15.57 6.17
N ILE A 136 -11.46 15.47 6.26
CA ILE A 136 -12.31 14.91 5.20
C ILE A 136 -12.19 15.69 3.90
N ARG A 137 -12.09 17.02 3.96
CA ARG A 137 -11.83 17.84 2.77
C ARG A 137 -10.52 17.45 2.09
N GLY A 138 -9.46 17.19 2.87
CA GLY A 138 -8.18 16.68 2.37
C GLY A 138 -8.32 15.31 1.71
N LEU A 139 -9.01 14.38 2.36
CA LEU A 139 -9.24 13.02 1.82
C LEU A 139 -10.05 13.03 0.52
N VAL A 140 -11.03 13.93 0.40
CA VAL A 140 -11.78 14.11 -0.86
C VAL A 140 -10.88 14.68 -1.96
N ALA A 141 -9.97 15.60 -1.63
CA ALA A 141 -8.99 16.09 -2.59
C ALA A 141 -8.05 14.96 -3.05
N ASP A 142 -7.57 14.12 -2.12
CA ASP A 142 -6.75 12.95 -2.43
C ASP A 142 -7.49 11.94 -3.30
N GLN A 143 -8.77 11.68 -3.03
CA GLN A 143 -9.60 10.79 -3.83
C GLN A 143 -9.73 11.30 -5.28
N LEU A 144 -9.98 12.60 -5.45
CA LEU A 144 -10.06 13.22 -6.76
C LEU A 144 -8.71 13.18 -7.49
N ALA A 145 -7.61 13.46 -6.78
CA ALA A 145 -6.26 13.43 -7.34
C ALA A 145 -5.85 12.02 -7.78
N ALA A 146 -6.07 11.01 -6.94
CA ALA A 146 -5.85 9.61 -7.31
C ALA A 146 -6.71 9.18 -8.50
N GLY A 147 -7.98 9.62 -8.55
CA GLY A 147 -8.82 9.42 -9.73
C GLY A 147 -8.22 10.04 -11.00
N ASP A 148 -7.69 11.26 -10.91
CA ASP A 148 -7.04 11.93 -12.05
C ASP A 148 -5.74 11.21 -12.47
N ILE A 149 -4.91 10.76 -11.52
CA ILE A 149 -3.73 9.90 -11.76
C ILE A 149 -4.14 8.65 -12.55
N GLY A 150 -5.23 8.00 -12.11
CA GLY A 150 -5.77 6.84 -12.81
C GLY A 150 -6.18 7.16 -14.25
N ARG A 151 -6.93 8.24 -14.46
CA ARG A 151 -7.45 8.62 -15.79
C ARG A 151 -6.34 8.88 -16.81
N GLU A 152 -5.21 9.45 -16.39
CA GLU A 152 -4.09 9.72 -17.31
C GLU A 152 -3.52 8.46 -17.97
N VAL A 153 -3.59 7.32 -17.28
CA VAL A 153 -2.95 6.07 -17.74
C VAL A 153 -3.93 4.95 -18.08
N PHE A 154 -5.16 4.98 -17.59
CA PHE A 154 -6.12 3.87 -17.69
C PHE A 154 -6.26 3.30 -19.11
N ASP A 155 -6.53 4.17 -20.09
CA ASP A 155 -6.73 3.74 -21.48
C ASP A 155 -5.43 3.32 -22.16
N ARG A 156 -4.27 3.80 -21.71
CA ARG A 156 -2.98 3.54 -22.35
C ARG A 156 -2.20 2.41 -21.69
N LEU A 157 -2.66 1.93 -20.53
CA LEU A 157 -1.99 0.88 -19.78
C LEU A 157 -2.28 -0.50 -20.37
N SER A 158 -1.21 -1.25 -20.59
CA SER A 158 -1.28 -2.70 -20.76
C SER A 158 -0.14 -3.38 -20.01
N VAL A 159 -0.42 -4.55 -19.44
CA VAL A 159 0.54 -5.34 -18.69
C VAL A 159 0.55 -6.77 -19.23
N THR A 160 1.73 -7.31 -19.51
CA THR A 160 1.90 -8.72 -19.86
C THR A 160 2.56 -9.44 -18.71
N ILE A 161 1.88 -10.48 -18.20
CA ILE A 161 2.35 -11.24 -17.05
C ILE A 161 2.46 -12.73 -17.33
N ASP A 162 3.28 -13.38 -16.52
CA ASP A 162 3.07 -14.78 -16.16
C ASP A 162 2.66 -14.84 -14.69
N TYR A 163 1.86 -15.82 -14.30
CA TYR A 163 1.60 -16.10 -12.89
C TYR A 163 1.46 -17.59 -12.60
N ALA A 164 1.75 -17.95 -11.36
CA ALA A 164 1.48 -19.28 -10.80
C ALA A 164 1.06 -19.17 -9.34
N THR A 165 0.34 -20.17 -8.85
CA THR A 165 0.09 -20.33 -7.41
C THR A 165 1.13 -21.23 -6.75
N ALA A 166 1.41 -20.95 -5.49
CA ALA A 166 2.27 -21.71 -4.60
C ALA A 166 1.47 -22.04 -3.31
N PRO A 167 1.74 -23.19 -2.67
CA PRO A 167 0.98 -23.63 -1.51
C PRO A 167 1.23 -22.78 -0.26
N ASP A 168 2.41 -22.16 -0.15
CA ASP A 168 2.87 -21.39 1.00
C ASP A 168 3.87 -20.31 0.57
N ARG A 169 4.22 -19.42 1.51
CA ARG A 169 5.14 -18.30 1.28
C ARG A 169 6.53 -18.78 0.89
N ALA A 170 7.06 -19.81 1.56
CA ALA A 170 8.42 -20.30 1.33
C ALA A 170 8.58 -20.85 -0.10
N SER A 171 7.56 -21.56 -0.58
CA SER A 171 7.46 -22.08 -1.94
C SER A 171 7.35 -20.95 -2.96
N ALA A 172 6.55 -19.91 -2.65
CA ALA A 172 6.44 -18.71 -3.47
C ALA A 172 7.78 -17.97 -3.58
N GLU A 173 8.48 -17.76 -2.47
CA GLU A 173 9.81 -17.12 -2.42
C GLU A 173 10.86 -17.93 -3.17
N ALA A 174 10.82 -19.27 -3.07
CA ALA A 174 11.73 -20.14 -3.82
C ALA A 174 11.48 -20.04 -5.33
N LEU A 175 10.22 -20.04 -5.77
CA LEU A 175 9.86 -19.87 -7.17
C LEU A 175 10.22 -18.46 -7.67
N ALA A 176 9.90 -17.43 -6.89
CA ALA A 176 10.21 -16.04 -7.25
C ALA A 176 11.71 -15.81 -7.42
N ARG A 177 12.55 -16.38 -6.55
CA ARG A 177 14.02 -16.33 -6.71
C ARG A 177 14.51 -17.01 -7.97
N GLN A 178 13.91 -18.15 -8.35
CA GLN A 178 14.28 -18.84 -9.59
C GLN A 178 13.92 -18.00 -10.82
N VAL A 179 12.72 -17.42 -10.85
CA VAL A 179 12.28 -16.56 -11.95
C VAL A 179 13.09 -15.26 -11.99
N ALA A 180 13.37 -14.64 -10.85
CA ALA A 180 14.18 -13.42 -10.80
C ALA A 180 15.62 -13.66 -11.26
N ALA A 181 16.17 -14.86 -11.05
CA ALA A 181 17.51 -15.21 -11.50
C ALA A 181 17.58 -15.52 -13.01
N ASP A 182 16.53 -16.11 -13.58
CA ASP A 182 16.44 -16.44 -15.00
C ASP A 182 14.99 -16.25 -15.52
N PRO A 183 14.61 -15.01 -15.87
CA PRO A 183 13.24 -14.69 -16.28
C PRO A 183 12.85 -15.35 -17.61
N SER A 184 13.83 -15.77 -18.43
CA SER A 184 13.57 -16.50 -19.68
C SER A 184 12.92 -17.86 -19.43
N ARG A 185 13.12 -18.44 -18.24
CA ARG A 185 12.53 -19.71 -17.82
C ARG A 185 11.20 -19.56 -17.11
N ALA A 186 10.66 -18.35 -16.95
CA ALA A 186 9.39 -18.11 -16.23
C ALA A 186 8.26 -19.02 -16.72
N SER A 187 8.03 -19.08 -18.05
CA SER A 187 7.00 -19.94 -18.64
C SER A 187 7.15 -21.41 -18.26
N GLN A 188 8.39 -21.92 -18.28
CA GLN A 188 8.68 -23.30 -17.91
C GLN A 188 8.43 -23.52 -16.42
N LEU A 189 8.92 -22.62 -15.57
CA LEU A 189 8.79 -22.73 -14.12
C LEU A 189 7.32 -22.66 -13.67
N PHE A 190 6.50 -21.85 -14.34
CA PHE A 190 5.07 -21.75 -14.03
C PHE A 190 4.25 -22.89 -14.63
N GLY A 191 4.70 -23.50 -15.74
CA GLY A 191 4.03 -24.64 -16.39
C GLY A 191 4.21 -26.02 -15.75
N GLN A 192 4.99 -26.16 -14.67
CA GLN A 192 5.28 -27.46 -14.01
C GLN A 192 4.12 -27.99 -13.15
N GLY A 193 2.91 -28.11 -13.72
CA GLY A 193 1.72 -28.62 -13.02
C GLY A 193 1.13 -27.68 -11.96
N ARG A 194 1.56 -26.42 -11.95
CA ARG A 194 0.98 -25.36 -11.10
C ARG A 194 -0.22 -24.75 -11.81
N GLN A 195 -1.21 -24.29 -11.04
CA GLN A 195 -2.27 -23.45 -11.60
C GLN A 195 -1.67 -22.08 -11.94
N GLY A 196 -1.89 -21.59 -13.15
CA GLY A 196 -1.26 -20.37 -13.62
C GLY A 196 -1.54 -20.07 -15.09
N ALA A 197 -1.03 -18.95 -15.56
CA ALA A 197 -1.04 -18.57 -16.96
C ALA A 197 0.30 -17.93 -17.35
N ASN A 198 0.64 -18.02 -18.64
CA ASN A 198 1.85 -17.41 -19.20
C ASN A 198 1.47 -16.46 -20.34
N GLY A 199 2.20 -15.36 -20.47
CA GLY A 199 2.00 -14.38 -21.54
C GLY A 199 0.60 -13.74 -21.55
N LEU A 200 -0.03 -13.62 -20.38
CA LEU A 200 -1.35 -13.02 -20.26
C LEU A 200 -1.22 -11.51 -20.36
N THR A 201 -1.70 -10.94 -21.47
CA THR A 201 -1.80 -9.50 -21.66
C THR A 201 -3.14 -8.99 -21.14
N LEU A 202 -3.08 -8.03 -20.23
CA LEU A 202 -4.21 -7.47 -19.51
C LEU A 202 -4.30 -5.96 -19.72
N ARG A 203 -5.52 -5.45 -19.65
CA ARG A 203 -5.83 -4.01 -19.62
C ARG A 203 -6.83 -3.74 -18.51
N PRO A 204 -6.78 -2.57 -17.85
CA PRO A 204 -7.67 -2.28 -16.73
C PRO A 204 -9.14 -2.17 -17.15
N GLY A 205 -9.39 -1.75 -18.39
CA GLY A 205 -10.71 -1.71 -19.02
C GLY A 205 -11.32 -3.08 -19.39
N GLN A 206 -10.56 -4.17 -19.25
CA GLN A 206 -11.00 -5.51 -19.65
C GLN A 206 -11.62 -6.25 -18.47
N ASP A 207 -12.91 -6.57 -18.55
CA ASP A 207 -13.57 -7.40 -17.54
C ASP A 207 -13.08 -8.85 -17.61
N GLN A 208 -12.62 -9.37 -16.48
CA GLN A 208 -12.11 -10.74 -16.32
C GLN A 208 -13.12 -11.68 -15.64
N GLY A 209 -14.42 -11.33 -15.68
CA GLY A 209 -15.50 -12.14 -15.12
C GLY A 209 -15.91 -11.75 -13.70
N GLY A 210 -15.52 -10.55 -13.24
CA GLY A 210 -15.82 -10.01 -11.91
C GLY A 210 -16.35 -8.59 -11.92
N GLY A 211 -16.60 -8.03 -13.11
CA GLY A 211 -16.97 -6.64 -13.30
C GLY A 211 -15.74 -5.72 -13.33
N ILE A 212 -15.90 -4.57 -13.98
CA ILE A 212 -14.83 -3.60 -14.21
C ILE A 212 -14.13 -3.16 -12.91
N ARG A 213 -14.90 -2.99 -11.82
CA ARG A 213 -14.37 -2.61 -10.51
C ARG A 213 -13.33 -3.61 -9.99
N SER A 214 -13.63 -4.91 -10.11
CA SER A 214 -12.73 -5.97 -9.68
C SER A 214 -11.48 -6.02 -10.56
N SER A 215 -11.66 -5.93 -11.88
CA SER A 215 -10.54 -5.97 -12.82
C SER A 215 -9.61 -4.77 -12.66
N ALA A 216 -10.12 -3.54 -12.67
CA ALA A 216 -9.32 -2.33 -12.55
C ALA A 216 -8.61 -2.18 -11.20
N SER A 217 -9.18 -2.73 -10.11
CA SER A 217 -8.55 -2.70 -8.79
C SER A 217 -7.45 -3.75 -8.59
N SER A 218 -7.13 -4.54 -9.62
CA SER A 218 -6.07 -5.54 -9.57
C SER A 218 -4.69 -4.93 -9.34
N LEU A 219 -3.93 -5.51 -8.41
CA LEU A 219 -2.54 -5.13 -8.11
C LEU A 219 -1.62 -5.23 -9.34
N LEU A 220 -1.99 -6.07 -10.33
CA LEU A 220 -1.23 -6.31 -11.55
C LEU A 220 -0.94 -5.01 -12.32
N PHE A 221 -1.84 -4.03 -12.23
CA PHE A 221 -1.71 -2.77 -12.96
C PHE A 221 -0.76 -1.76 -12.30
N GLY A 222 -0.38 -1.98 -11.04
CA GLY A 222 0.59 -1.17 -10.32
C GLY A 222 2.00 -1.75 -10.30
N LEU A 223 2.18 -3.04 -10.61
CA LEU A 223 3.48 -3.69 -10.53
C LEU A 223 4.45 -3.21 -11.64
N PRO A 224 5.72 -2.88 -11.32
CA PRO A 224 6.69 -2.49 -12.34
C PRO A 224 7.05 -3.65 -13.28
N ALA A 225 7.36 -3.31 -14.54
CA ALA A 225 7.94 -4.27 -15.50
C ALA A 225 9.31 -4.78 -15.02
N GLY A 226 9.66 -6.00 -15.42
CA GLY A 226 10.92 -6.63 -15.03
C GLY A 226 10.97 -6.96 -13.53
N THR A 227 9.83 -7.32 -12.94
CA THR A 227 9.75 -7.74 -11.53
C THR A 227 9.08 -9.08 -11.38
N VAL A 228 9.43 -9.78 -10.32
CA VAL A 228 8.69 -10.93 -9.80
C VAL A 228 8.13 -10.55 -8.44
N THR A 229 6.82 -10.68 -8.30
CA THR A 229 6.08 -10.35 -7.10
C THR A 229 5.51 -11.60 -6.47
N ILE A 230 5.56 -11.70 -5.14
CA ILE A 230 4.76 -12.64 -4.37
C ILE A 230 3.73 -11.89 -3.54
N THR A 231 2.53 -12.44 -3.43
CA THR A 231 1.44 -11.88 -2.62
C THR A 231 0.57 -13.02 -2.08
N PRO A 232 -0.04 -12.88 -0.89
CA PRO A 232 -1.03 -13.85 -0.41
C PRO A 232 -2.18 -14.02 -1.43
N GLY A 233 -2.65 -15.27 -1.61
CA GLY A 233 -3.70 -15.66 -2.55
C GLY A 233 -5.14 -15.43 -2.05
N GLY A 234 -5.33 -14.66 -0.98
CA GLY A 234 -6.61 -14.33 -0.36
C GLY A 234 -6.53 -12.98 0.36
N SER A 235 -7.67 -12.44 0.82
CA SER A 235 -7.67 -11.19 1.58
C SER A 235 -6.87 -11.36 2.88
N SER A 236 -5.83 -10.54 3.06
CA SER A 236 -4.98 -10.48 4.26
C SER A 236 -5.71 -10.09 5.55
N GLN A 237 -7.01 -9.79 5.46
CA GLN A 237 -7.87 -9.38 6.59
C GLN A 237 -8.69 -10.53 7.20
N ALA A 238 -8.48 -11.78 6.79
CA ALA A 238 -9.15 -12.91 7.44
C ALA A 238 -8.66 -13.06 8.88
N GLY A 239 -9.40 -12.48 9.84
CA GLY A 239 -9.16 -12.50 11.28
C GLY A 239 -9.31 -13.86 11.97
N GLY A 240 -8.98 -14.96 11.28
CA GLY A 240 -8.75 -16.26 11.90
C GLY A 240 -7.26 -16.38 12.19
N GLY A 241 -6.88 -16.88 13.36
CA GLY A 241 -5.49 -17.02 13.82
C GLY A 241 -4.63 -18.03 13.04
N GLN A 242 -4.82 -18.14 11.74
CA GLN A 242 -4.06 -18.97 10.82
C GLN A 242 -2.88 -18.17 10.29
N ASP A 243 -1.70 -18.77 10.31
CA ASP A 243 -0.48 -18.12 9.84
C ASP A 243 -0.62 -17.74 8.35
N PRO A 244 -0.56 -16.45 7.98
CA PRO A 244 -0.68 -16.02 6.58
C PRO A 244 0.44 -16.59 5.70
N ALA A 245 1.57 -17.01 6.28
CA ALA A 245 2.63 -17.67 5.54
C ALA A 245 2.28 -19.10 5.09
N ALA A 246 1.28 -19.74 5.72
CA ALA A 246 0.89 -21.13 5.47
C ALA A 246 -0.28 -21.29 4.47
N GLY A 247 -0.94 -20.18 4.08
CA GLY A 247 -1.98 -20.18 3.04
C GLY A 247 -1.41 -20.12 1.62
N PRO A 248 -2.23 -20.23 0.56
CA PRO A 248 -1.75 -20.14 -0.82
C PRO A 248 -1.19 -18.75 -1.12
N TRP A 249 -0.14 -18.70 -1.94
CA TRP A 249 0.50 -17.47 -2.43
C TRP A 249 0.48 -17.43 -3.96
N SER A 250 0.38 -16.23 -4.52
CA SER A 250 0.56 -15.98 -5.95
C SER A 250 1.97 -15.53 -6.21
N VAL A 251 2.58 -16.04 -7.29
CA VAL A 251 3.86 -15.58 -7.85
C VAL A 251 3.58 -14.99 -9.22
N ILE A 252 3.94 -13.73 -9.43
CA ILE A 252 3.59 -12.95 -10.62
C ILE A 252 4.87 -12.39 -11.22
N HIS A 253 5.16 -12.74 -12.46
CA HIS A 253 6.26 -12.15 -13.22
C HIS A 253 5.68 -11.12 -14.19
N VAL A 254 6.04 -9.84 -14.01
CA VAL A 254 5.63 -8.77 -14.91
C VAL A 254 6.67 -8.66 -16.01
N ARG A 255 6.37 -9.24 -17.18
CA ARG A 255 7.27 -9.17 -18.34
C ARG A 255 7.38 -7.75 -18.87
N GLU A 256 6.22 -7.14 -19.03
CA GLU A 256 6.08 -5.86 -19.70
C GLU A 256 4.95 -5.06 -19.07
N ARG A 257 5.16 -3.75 -18.98
CA ARG A 257 4.15 -2.76 -18.62
C ARG A 257 4.37 -1.57 -19.53
N THR A 258 3.38 -1.28 -20.37
CA THR A 258 3.43 -0.15 -21.29
C THR A 258 2.31 0.86 -21.03
N LEU A 259 2.58 2.12 -21.35
CA LEU A 259 1.67 3.26 -21.22
C LEU A 259 1.32 3.90 -22.57
N ASP A 260 1.48 3.15 -23.66
CA ASP A 260 1.20 3.54 -25.04
C ASP A 260 0.27 2.54 -25.77
N ALA A 261 -0.50 1.75 -25.03
CA ALA A 261 -1.43 0.80 -25.61
C ALA A 261 -2.41 1.52 -26.56
N PRO A 262 -2.84 0.87 -27.66
CA PRO A 262 -3.80 1.45 -28.59
C PRO A 262 -5.10 1.85 -27.89
N PRO A 263 -5.86 2.83 -28.41
CA PRO A 263 -7.15 3.23 -27.86
C PRO A 263 -8.08 2.03 -27.56
N PRO A 264 -8.96 2.12 -26.55
CA PRO A 264 -9.89 1.05 -26.22
C PRO A 264 -10.68 0.57 -27.44
N GLY A 265 -10.52 -0.72 -27.76
CA GLY A 265 -11.29 -1.40 -28.80
C GLY A 265 -12.56 -2.05 -28.23
N PRO A 266 -13.30 -2.81 -29.06
CA PRO A 266 -14.44 -3.60 -28.60
C PRO A 266 -14.07 -4.50 -27.42
N GLY A 267 -14.90 -4.51 -26.38
CA GLY A 267 -14.68 -5.33 -25.17
C GLY A 267 -13.75 -4.71 -24.11
N ILE A 268 -13.25 -3.49 -24.34
CA ILE A 268 -12.50 -2.71 -23.36
C ILE A 268 -13.32 -1.47 -22.96
N THR A 269 -13.67 -1.36 -21.69
CA THR A 269 -14.33 -0.17 -21.14
C THR A 269 -13.34 0.99 -21.14
N PRO A 270 -13.65 2.13 -21.80
CA PRO A 270 -12.78 3.30 -21.78
C PRO A 270 -12.85 4.03 -20.44
N ALA A 271 -11.80 4.77 -20.08
CA ALA A 271 -11.70 5.53 -18.84
C ALA A 271 -12.91 6.47 -18.61
N SER A 272 -13.46 7.04 -19.69
CA SER A 272 -14.63 7.93 -19.63
C SER A 272 -15.94 7.25 -19.19
N ALA A 273 -15.99 5.92 -19.23
CA ALA A 273 -17.15 5.11 -18.85
C ALA A 273 -16.97 4.42 -17.48
N VAL A 274 -15.84 4.65 -16.80
CA VAL A 274 -15.54 4.08 -15.48
C VAL A 274 -16.00 5.06 -14.40
N ASP A 275 -16.66 4.54 -13.36
CA ASP A 275 -17.11 5.34 -12.22
C ASP A 275 -15.95 5.85 -11.35
N ASP A 276 -16.19 6.95 -10.63
CA ASP A 276 -15.16 7.64 -9.83
C ASP A 276 -14.54 6.74 -8.74
N ASP A 277 -15.32 5.87 -8.11
CA ASP A 277 -14.82 4.95 -7.08
C ASP A 277 -13.88 3.90 -7.66
N THR A 278 -14.27 3.30 -8.80
CA THR A 278 -13.41 2.37 -9.53
C THR A 278 -12.12 3.07 -10.00
N MET A 279 -12.24 4.30 -10.50
CA MET A 279 -11.09 5.08 -10.97
C MET A 279 -10.16 5.49 -9.82
N PHE A 280 -10.71 5.84 -8.66
CA PHE A 280 -9.92 6.07 -7.44
C PHE A 280 -9.11 4.82 -7.07
N GLY A 281 -9.76 3.65 -7.00
CA GLY A 281 -9.07 2.40 -6.69
C GLY A 281 -7.98 2.04 -7.69
N PHE A 282 -8.23 2.24 -8.99
CA PHE A 282 -7.21 2.07 -10.03
C PHE A 282 -6.06 3.09 -9.90
N GLY A 283 -6.39 4.34 -9.59
CA GLY A 283 -5.42 5.41 -9.33
C GLY A 283 -4.47 5.08 -8.20
N LEU A 284 -4.98 4.53 -7.09
CA LEU A 284 -4.13 4.04 -6.00
C LEU A 284 -3.13 2.97 -6.48
N ARG A 285 -3.53 2.04 -7.36
CA ARG A 285 -2.60 1.04 -7.92
C ARG A 285 -1.44 1.69 -8.66
N GLN A 286 -1.63 2.85 -9.27
CA GLN A 286 -0.55 3.56 -9.96
C GLN A 286 0.51 4.13 -9.01
N LEU A 287 0.26 4.17 -7.70
CA LEU A 287 1.22 4.61 -6.68
C LEU A 287 2.21 3.51 -6.27
N GLN A 288 1.98 2.25 -6.66
CA GLN A 288 2.85 1.12 -6.29
C GLN A 288 4.32 1.30 -6.71
N PRO A 289 4.65 1.73 -7.94
CA PRO A 289 6.04 1.99 -8.32
C PRO A 289 6.67 3.08 -7.45
N LEU A 290 5.92 4.13 -7.16
CA LEU A 290 6.40 5.24 -6.33
C LEU A 290 6.64 4.80 -4.88
N ALA A 291 5.75 3.98 -4.31
CA ALA A 291 5.93 3.44 -2.96
C ALA A 291 7.20 2.59 -2.82
N LEU A 292 7.53 1.82 -3.87
CA LEU A 292 8.78 1.06 -3.96
C LEU A 292 9.99 1.98 -4.09
N GLU A 293 9.92 2.99 -4.97
CA GLU A 293 10.98 3.99 -5.19
C GLU A 293 11.31 4.78 -3.92
N GLN A 294 10.27 5.21 -3.19
CA GLN A 294 10.38 6.01 -1.98
C GLN A 294 10.75 5.17 -0.75
N GLY A 295 10.72 3.83 -0.85
CA GLY A 295 11.10 2.95 0.26
C GLY A 295 10.27 3.16 1.52
N VAL A 296 8.94 3.08 1.40
CA VAL A 296 8.03 3.27 2.54
C VAL A 296 8.39 2.33 3.69
N THR A 297 8.54 2.89 4.89
CA THR A 297 8.74 2.12 6.12
C THR A 297 7.72 2.52 7.18
N VAL A 298 7.29 1.53 7.97
CA VAL A 298 6.28 1.71 9.03
C VAL A 298 6.89 1.28 10.36
N SER A 299 6.54 1.99 11.42
CA SER A 299 6.96 1.65 12.77
C SER A 299 6.39 0.27 13.15
N PRO A 300 7.20 -0.66 13.69
CA PRO A 300 6.74 -2.01 14.04
C PRO A 300 5.54 -2.05 15.00
N ARG A 301 5.29 -0.97 15.74
CA ARG A 301 4.11 -0.85 16.62
C ARG A 301 2.78 -0.86 15.88
N TYR A 302 2.78 -0.48 14.60
CA TYR A 302 1.57 -0.44 13.78
C TYR A 302 1.47 -1.69 12.90
N GLY A 303 2.61 -2.21 12.43
CA GLY A 303 2.66 -3.39 11.58
C GLY A 303 3.80 -3.30 10.58
N ALA A 304 3.59 -3.89 9.40
CA ALA A 304 4.50 -3.82 8.27
C ALA A 304 3.80 -3.26 7.03
N TRP A 305 4.51 -2.47 6.24
CA TRP A 305 4.02 -1.98 4.95
C TRP A 305 4.02 -3.12 3.92
N ASP A 306 2.88 -3.34 3.27
CA ASP A 306 2.75 -4.20 2.11
C ASP A 306 2.76 -3.36 0.82
N PRO A 307 3.85 -3.37 0.03
CA PRO A 307 3.95 -2.57 -1.19
C PRO A 307 3.08 -3.09 -2.34
N THR A 308 2.56 -4.31 -2.25
CA THR A 308 1.68 -4.91 -3.26
C THR A 308 0.21 -4.52 -3.05
N GLN A 309 -0.18 -4.36 -1.78
CA GLN A 309 -1.54 -3.95 -1.40
C GLN A 309 -1.65 -2.45 -1.09
N LEU A 310 -0.53 -1.76 -0.90
CA LEU A 310 -0.47 -0.37 -0.42
C LEU A 310 -1.18 -0.18 0.91
N ASP A 311 -0.92 -1.10 1.83
CA ASP A 311 -1.56 -1.12 3.15
C ASP A 311 -0.58 -1.53 4.25
N VAL A 312 -0.90 -1.16 5.49
CA VAL A 312 -0.20 -1.64 6.68
C VAL A 312 -0.87 -2.90 7.18
N VAL A 313 -0.16 -4.02 7.11
CA VAL A 313 -0.62 -5.31 7.63
C VAL A 313 -0.11 -5.54 9.06
N ASP A 314 -0.86 -6.30 9.84
CA ASP A 314 -0.52 -6.62 11.23
C ASP A 314 0.64 -7.61 11.36
N ASN A 315 0.74 -8.55 10.42
CA ASN A 315 1.74 -9.60 10.40
C ASN A 315 2.72 -9.41 9.24
N PRO A 316 4.04 -9.22 9.49
CA PRO A 316 5.06 -9.18 8.44
C PRO A 316 5.07 -10.43 7.54
N GLY A 317 4.61 -11.57 8.05
CA GLY A 317 4.39 -12.81 7.30
C GLY A 317 3.36 -12.70 6.18
N ALA A 318 2.46 -11.72 6.24
CA ALA A 318 1.46 -11.43 5.21
C ALA A 318 1.93 -10.46 4.12
N VAL A 319 3.09 -9.82 4.29
CA VAL A 319 3.60 -8.80 3.36
C VAL A 319 3.98 -9.43 2.02
N GLY A 320 3.40 -8.92 0.94
CA GLY A 320 3.85 -9.17 -0.42
C GLY A 320 5.24 -8.56 -0.70
N VAL A 321 5.99 -9.18 -1.60
CA VAL A 321 7.37 -8.78 -1.93
C VAL A 321 7.51 -8.59 -3.43
N VAL A 322 8.12 -7.48 -3.85
CA VAL A 322 8.44 -7.18 -5.24
C VAL A 322 9.96 -7.26 -5.42
N THR A 323 10.43 -8.13 -6.32
CA THR A 323 11.85 -8.37 -6.59
C THR A 323 12.18 -8.05 -8.04
N PRO A 324 13.17 -7.18 -8.33
CA PRO A 324 13.64 -6.99 -9.71
C PRO A 324 14.22 -8.28 -10.30
N VAL A 325 13.95 -8.55 -11.58
CA VAL A 325 14.62 -9.63 -12.31
C VAL A 325 16.03 -9.20 -12.70
N ARG A 326 16.94 -10.17 -12.84
CA ARG A 326 18.23 -9.91 -13.45
C ARG A 326 18.03 -9.58 -14.92
N THR A 327 18.47 -8.40 -15.32
CA THR A 327 18.67 -8.08 -16.72
C THR A 327 19.91 -8.84 -17.20
N PRO A 328 19.85 -9.61 -18.30
CA PRO A 328 21.07 -10.16 -18.89
C PRO A 328 22.00 -8.99 -19.24
N ALA A 329 23.28 -9.14 -18.91
CA ALA A 329 24.28 -8.17 -19.33
C ALA A 329 24.27 -8.06 -20.86
N PRO A 330 24.40 -6.85 -21.44
CA PRO A 330 24.43 -6.65 -22.88
C PRO A 330 25.61 -7.37 -23.54
#